data_AF-A0A151RRD7-F1
#
_entry.id   AF-A0A151RRD7-F1
#
_cell.length_a   1.000
_cell.length_b   1.000
_cell.length_c   1.000
_cell.angle_alpha   90.00
_cell.angle_beta   90.00
_cell.angle_gamma   90.00
#
_symmetry.space_group_name_H-M   'P 1'
#
loop_
_entity.id
_entity.type
_entity.pdbx_description
1 polymer ?
#
loop_
_entity_poly.entity_id
_entity_poly.type
_entity_poly.pdbx_seq_one_letter_code
_entity_poly.pdbx_strand_id
1 'polypeptide(L)' 'MHCCAHILCLIVKDGLKEVDHSILRIRGAVKYIRSSPSRLARFKACAEQEKITYKGLVYLDVETRWNSTYLML' A
#
# COMPACT_ATOMS: atom_id res chain seq x y z
N MET A 1 8.31 -6.34 28.12
CA MET A 1 9.18 -5.20 27.75
C MET A 1 8.66 -4.61 26.45
N HIS A 2 7.89 -3.52 26.49
CA HIS A 2 7.43 -2.85 25.27
C HIS A 2 8.55 -1.93 24.77
N CYS A 3 9.28 -2.34 23.73
CA CYS A 3 10.22 -1.45 23.07
C CYS A 3 9.47 -0.32 22.34
N CYS A 4 10.11 0.83 22.11
CA CYS A 4 9.49 1.97 21.42
C CYS A 4 8.91 1.59 20.05
N ALA A 5 9.58 0.68 19.33
CA ALA A 5 9.08 0.15 18.06
C ALA A 5 7.75 -0.61 18.21
N HIS A 6 7.56 -1.36 19.31
CA HIS A 6 6.32 -2.04 19.59
C HIS A 6 5.20 -1.05 19.97
N ILE A 7 5.51 0.00 20.74
CA ILE A 7 4.55 1.06 21.07
C ILE A 7 4.09 1.78 19.79
N LEU A 8 5.04 2.13 18.90
CA LEU A 8 4.74 2.73 17.60
C LEU A 8 3.84 1.83 16.75
N CYS A 9 4.13 0.52 16.68
CA CYS A 9 3.28 -0.44 15.98
C CYS A 9 1.83 -0.43 16.50
N LEU A 10 1.62 -0.30 17.81
CA LEU A 10 0.28 -0.27 18.40
C LEU A 10 -0.47 1.00 18.02
N ILE A 11 0.18 2.16 18.14
CA ILE A 11 -0.41 3.46 17.78
C ILE A 11 -0.80 3.49 16.30
N VAL A 12 0.12 3.08 15.41
CA VAL A 12 -0.14 3.06 13.97
C VAL A 12 -1.27 2.10 13.65
N LYS A 13 -1.27 0.88 14.22
CA LYS A 13 -2.36 -0.08 13.98
C LYS A 13 -3.71 0.46 14.43
N ASP A 14 -3.75 1.20 15.53
CA ASP A 14 -5.01 1.77 16.01
C ASP A 14 -5.50 2.88 15.07
N GLY A 15 -4.64 3.81 14.68
CA GLY A 15 -4.99 4.86 13.71
C GLY A 15 -5.39 4.32 12.33
N LEU A 16 -4.78 3.22 11.87
CA LEU A 16 -5.15 2.60 10.60
C LEU A 16 -6.59 2.02 10.62
N LYS A 17 -7.14 1.68 11.80
CA LYS A 17 -8.54 1.20 11.89
C LYS A 17 -9.56 2.26 11.50
N GLU A 18 -9.26 3.54 11.75
CA GLU A 18 -10.17 4.64 11.40
C GLU A 18 -10.35 4.80 9.89
N VAL A 19 -9.36 4.39 9.10
CA VAL A 19 -9.34 4.49 7.64
C VAL A 19 -9.29 3.11 6.95
N ASP A 20 -9.65 2.05 7.67
CA ASP A 20 -9.52 0.66 7.24
C ASP A 20 -10.18 0.40 5.88
N HIS A 21 -11.39 0.93 5.67
CA HIS A 21 -12.12 0.74 4.42
C HIS A 21 -11.37 1.32 3.20
N SER A 22 -10.75 2.49 3.34
CA SER A 22 -9.94 3.10 2.27
C SER A 22 -8.69 2.27 1.98
N ILE A 23 -8.02 1.80 3.03
CA ILE A 23 -6.85 0.92 2.92
C ILE A 23 -7.23 -0.38 2.22
N LEU A 24 -8.35 -1.01 2.58
CA LEU A 24 -8.83 -2.25 1.96
C LEU A 24 -9.08 -2.09 0.46
N ARG A 25 -9.65 -0.96 0.04
CA ARG A 25 -9.89 -0.65 -1.38
C ARG A 25 -8.58 -0.48 -2.15
N ILE A 26 -7.63 0.29 -1.61
CA ILE A 26 -6.30 0.48 -2.22
C ILE A 26 -5.58 -0.87 -2.31
N ARG A 27 -5.58 -1.65 -1.23
CA ARG A 27 -5.01 -3.00 -1.18
C ARG A 27 -5.62 -3.91 -2.24
N GLY A 28 -6.93 -3.85 -2.47
CA GLY A 28 -7.62 -4.57 -3.53
C GLY A 28 -7.15 -4.18 -4.93
N ALA A 29 -7.04 -2.88 -5.21
CA ALA A 29 -6.54 -2.36 -6.49
C ALA A 29 -5.08 -2.77 -6.74
N VAL A 30 -4.22 -2.63 -5.72
CA VAL A 30 -2.82 -3.04 -5.74
C VAL A 30 -2.69 -4.53 -6.04
N LYS A 31 -3.47 -5.39 -5.35
CA LYS A 31 -3.51 -6.83 -5.62
C LYS A 31 -3.90 -7.12 -7.06
N TYR A 32 -4.91 -6.44 -7.60
CA TYR A 32 -5.34 -6.60 -8.97
C TYR A 32 -4.26 -6.21 -9.99
N ILE A 33 -3.62 -5.05 -9.79
CA ILE A 33 -2.55 -4.55 -10.67
C ILE A 33 -1.37 -5.51 -10.68
N ARG A 34 -0.99 -6.05 -9.51
CA ARG A 34 0.16 -6.95 -9.36
C ARG A 34 -0.12 -8.40 -9.70
N SER A 35 -1.37 -8.79 -9.93
CA SER A 35 -1.71 -10.20 -10.16
C SER A 35 -1.18 -10.76 -11.48
N SER A 36 -0.74 -9.91 -12.41
CA SER A 36 -0.14 -10.33 -13.68
C SER A 36 0.81 -9.25 -14.24
N PRO A 37 1.93 -9.64 -14.90
CA PRO A 37 2.80 -8.70 -15.58
C PRO A 37 2.09 -7.79 -16.60
N SER A 38 1.08 -8.30 -17.30
CA SER A 38 0.33 -7.53 -18.31
C SER A 38 -0.52 -6.42 -17.67
N ARG A 39 -1.12 -6.68 -16.50
CA ARG A 39 -1.89 -5.69 -15.74
C ARG A 39 -0.99 -4.59 -15.20
N LEU A 40 0.18 -4.96 -14.68
CA LEU A 40 1.18 -4.00 -14.21
C LEU A 40 1.70 -3.12 -15.35
N ALA A 41 1.99 -3.70 -16.51
CA ALA A 41 2.43 -2.94 -17.69
C ALA A 41 1.35 -1.95 -18.16
N ARG A 42 0.09 -2.38 -18.23
CA ARG A 42 -1.03 -1.51 -18.59
C ARG A 42 -1.21 -0.36 -17.59
N PHE A 43 -1.08 -0.64 -16.29
CA PHE A 43 -1.15 0.40 -15.26
C PHE A 43 -0.03 1.45 -15.44
N LYS A 44 1.21 1.01 -15.69
CA LYS A 44 2.33 1.92 -15.95
C LYS A 44 2.09 2.81 -17.18
N ALA A 45 1.58 2.23 -18.27
CA ALA A 45 1.24 2.99 -19.47
C ALA A 45 0.17 4.07 -19.19
N CYS A 46 -0.86 3.74 -18.40
CA CYS A 46 -1.84 4.73 -17.97
C CYS A 46 -1.23 5.82 -17.09
N ALA A 47 -0.35 5.47 -16.14
CA ALA A 47 0.33 6.45 -15.28
C ALA A 47 1.23 7.41 -16.08
N GLU A 48 1.90 6.90 -17.11
CA GLU A 48 2.69 7.73 -18.05
C GLU A 48 1.80 8.67 -18.86
N GLN A 49 0.66 8.19 -19.35
CA GLN A 49 -0.32 9.01 -20.08
C GLN A 49 -0.88 10.15 -19.22
N GLU A 50 -1.17 9.88 -17.95
CA GLU A 50 -1.63 10.87 -16.96
C GLU A 50 -0.49 11.77 -16.43
N LYS A 51 0.74 11.60 -16.94
CA LYS A 51 1.94 12.36 -16.57
C LYS A 51 2.23 12.32 -15.07
N ILE A 52 1.93 11.19 -14.42
CA ILE A 52 2.25 10.99 -13.01
C ILE A 52 3.77 11.07 -12.83
N THR A 53 4.23 12.05 -12.06
CA THR A 53 5.68 12.28 -11.83
C THR A 53 6.28 11.24 -10.88
N TYR A 54 5.43 10.59 -10.07
CA TYR A 54 5.84 9.55 -9.13
C TYR A 54 6.22 8.26 -9.87
N LYS A 55 7.49 7.86 -9.77
CA LYS A 55 8.05 6.65 -10.39
C LYS A 55 8.16 5.47 -9.42
N GLY A 56 7.58 5.59 -8.22
CA GLY A 56 7.60 4.51 -7.24
C GLY A 56 6.84 3.28 -7.73
N LEU A 57 7.22 2.13 -7.19
CA LEU A 57 6.55 0.86 -7.51
C LEU A 57 5.27 0.74 -6.68
N VAL A 58 4.24 0.13 -7.28
CA VAL A 58 3.04 -0.28 -6.55
C VAL A 58 3.43 -1.38 -5.57
N TYR A 59 3.51 -1.10 -4.26
CA TYR A 59 3.98 -2.06 -3.25
C TYR A 59 2.84 -2.98 -2.79
N LEU A 60 3.08 -4.29 -2.71
CA LEU A 60 2.07 -5.22 -2.20
C LEU A 60 2.03 -5.12 -0.67
N ASP A 61 0.86 -4.81 -0.13
CA ASP A 61 0.69 -4.72 1.32
C ASP A 61 0.71 -6.10 2.01
N VAL A 62 1.33 -6.12 3.19
CA VAL A 62 1.41 -7.26 4.11
C VAL A 62 0.77 -6.81 5.42
N GLU A 63 -0.46 -7.25 5.65
CA GLU A 63 -1.33 -6.80 6.74
C GLU A 63 -0.72 -6.90 8.15
N THR A 64 0.18 -7.85 8.37
CA THR A 64 0.86 -8.03 9.66
C THR A 64 1.97 -7.00 9.91
N ARG A 65 2.36 -6.21 8.90
CA ARG A 65 3.47 -5.25 8.93
C ARG A 65 3.00 -3.85 8.51
N TRP A 66 2.82 -2.96 9.47
CA TRP A 66 2.40 -1.58 9.20
C TRP A 66 3.30 -0.82 8.21
N ASN A 67 4.61 -1.10 8.23
CA ASN A 67 5.58 -0.55 7.27
C ASN A 67 5.20 -0.88 5.81
N SER A 68 4.60 -2.05 5.58
CA SER A 68 4.16 -2.47 4.25
C SER A 68 2.93 -1.67 3.79
N THR A 69 2.05 -1.34 4.73
CA THR A 69 0.87 -0.50 4.46
C THR A 69 1.31 0.91 4.15
N TYR A 70 2.29 1.43 4.88
CA TYR A 70 2.93 2.73 4.57
C TYR A 70 3.54 2.76 3.17
N LEU A 71 4.29 1.72 2.75
CA LEU A 71 4.89 1.66 1.41
C LEU A 71 3.86 1.48 0.28
N MET A 72 2.67 0.97 0.59
CA MET A 72 1.58 0.83 -0.39
C MET A 72 0.88 2.17 -0.66
N LEU A 73 0.76 3.02 0.37
CA LEU A 73 0.12 4.34 0.31
C LEU A 73 1.05 5.38 -0.32
#